data_AF-A0A2K8N8N0-F1
#
_entry.id   AF-A0A2K8N8N0-F1
#
_cell.length_a   1.000
_cell.length_b   1.000
_cell.length_c   1.000
_cell.angle_alpha   90.00
_cell.angle_beta   90.00
_cell.angle_gamma   90.00
#
_symmetry.space_group_name_H-M   'P 1'
#
loop_
_entity.id
_entity.type
_entity.pdbx_description
1 polymer ?
#
loop_
_entity_poly.entity_id
_entity_poly.type
_entity_poly.pdbx_seq_one_letter_code
_entity_poly.pdbx_strand_id
1 'polypeptide(L)' 'MSGHPQGVEHMPLQTPRRIKVHIRCRHCGESFILRGSRKRSGEIDTGFKRCLCDNDRDFDIETID' A
#
# COMPACT_ATOMS: atom_id res chain seq x y z
N MET A 1 11.02 47.45 -10.78
CA MET A 1 11.03 46.29 -11.69
C MET A 1 10.67 45.07 -10.86
N SER A 2 9.38 44.75 -10.82
CA SER A 2 8.78 43.78 -9.91
C SER A 2 8.81 42.39 -10.55
N GLY A 3 9.70 41.51 -10.08
CA GLY A 3 9.73 40.10 -10.48
C GLY A 3 8.81 39.28 -9.58
N HIS A 4 7.63 38.92 -10.09
CA HIS A 4 6.75 37.93 -9.47
C HIS A 4 7.42 36.54 -9.49
N PRO A 5 7.38 35.77 -8.39
CA PRO A 5 7.75 34.36 -8.42
C PRO A 5 6.62 33.56 -9.08
N GLN A 6 6.92 32.87 -10.17
CA GLN A 6 5.97 32.03 -10.88
C GLN A 6 5.87 30.67 -10.18
N GLY A 7 4.64 30.33 -9.77
CA GLY A 7 4.04 28.99 -9.78
C GLY A 7 4.80 27.84 -9.14
N VAL A 8 4.41 27.47 -7.92
CA VAL A 8 4.60 26.09 -7.44
C VAL A 8 3.56 25.21 -8.16
N GLU A 9 4.01 24.43 -9.13
CA GLU A 9 3.15 23.47 -9.82
C GLU A 9 2.73 22.38 -8.82
N HIS A 10 1.47 22.41 -8.38
CA HIS A 10 0.87 21.31 -7.64
C HIS A 10 0.70 20.12 -8.60
N MET A 11 1.74 19.30 -8.76
CA MET A 11 1.66 18.02 -9.45
C MET A 11 0.56 17.20 -8.76
N PRO A 12 -0.55 16.85 -9.44
CA PRO A 12 -1.65 16.18 -8.78
C PRO A 12 -1.11 14.89 -8.19
N LEU A 13 -1.27 14.73 -6.87
CA LEU A 13 -1.06 13.47 -6.17
C LEU A 13 -1.96 12.45 -6.87
N GLN A 14 -1.39 11.73 -7.85
CA GLN A 14 -2.09 10.64 -8.50
C GLN A 14 -2.59 9.75 -7.37
N THR A 15 -3.91 9.60 -7.27
CA THR A 15 -4.50 8.76 -6.24
C THR A 15 -3.86 7.38 -6.41
N PRO A 16 -3.13 6.88 -5.39
CA PRO A 16 -2.44 5.62 -5.53
C PRO A 16 -3.49 4.57 -5.89
N ARG A 17 -3.28 3.88 -7.02
CA ARG A 17 -4.20 2.86 -7.50
C ARG A 17 -4.40 1.84 -6.38
N ARG A 18 -5.63 1.77 -5.87
CA ARG A 18 -6.00 0.86 -4.79
C ARG A 18 -6.19 -0.53 -5.39
N ILE A 19 -5.54 -1.52 -4.80
CA ILE A 19 -5.59 -2.92 -5.21
C ILE A 19 -6.08 -3.77 -4.05
N LYS A 20 -6.92 -4.77 -4.33
CA LYS A 20 -7.31 -5.75 -3.32
C LYS A 20 -6.17 -6.75 -3.15
N VAL A 21 -5.88 -7.08 -1.91
CA VAL A 21 -4.87 -8.09 -1.57
C VAL A 21 -5.46 -9.11 -0.60
N HIS A 22 -5.08 -10.37 -0.81
CA HIS A 22 -5.27 -11.45 0.13
C HIS A 22 -3.98 -11.65 0.91
N ILE A 23 -4.06 -11.69 2.22
CA ILE A 23 -2.92 -11.89 3.12
C ILE A 23 -3.21 -13.12 3.97
N ARG A 24 -2.32 -14.12 3.95
CA ARG A 24 -2.42 -15.32 4.76
C ARG A 24 -1.23 -15.46 5.70
N CYS A 25 -1.52 -15.66 6.98
CA CYS A 25 -0.50 -15.90 7.99
C CYS A 25 0.01 -17.34 7.92
N ARG A 26 1.32 -17.55 7.74
CA ARG A 26 1.91 -18.90 7.70
C ARG A 26 2.01 -19.57 9.08
N HIS A 27 1.88 -18.81 10.16
CA HIS A 27 1.95 -19.33 11.53
C HIS A 27 0.61 -19.88 12.05
N CYS A 28 -0.49 -19.13 11.88
CA CYS A 28 -1.81 -19.54 12.38
C CYS A 28 -2.82 -19.89 11.28
N GLY A 29 -2.53 -19.58 10.01
CA GLY A 29 -3.45 -19.83 8.88
C GLY A 29 -4.52 -18.77 8.65
N GLU A 30 -4.64 -17.75 9.51
CA GLU A 30 -5.63 -16.68 9.38
C GLU A 30 -5.46 -15.90 8.07
N SER A 31 -6.58 -15.48 7.46
CA SER A 31 -6.59 -14.74 6.20
C SER A 31 -7.29 -13.39 6.30
N PHE A 32 -6.76 -12.40 5.58
CA PHE A 32 -7.25 -11.03 5.56
C PHE A 32 -7.39 -10.53 4.13
N ILE A 33 -8.44 -9.77 3.85
CA ILE A 33 -8.64 -9.08 2.58
C ILE A 33 -8.53 -7.57 2.85
N LEU A 34 -7.51 -6.93 2.29
CA LEU A 34 -7.25 -5.51 2.48
C LEU A 34 -7.19 -4.77 1.14
N ARG A 35 -7.22 -3.44 1.21
CA ARG A 35 -6.94 -2.57 0.07
C ARG A 35 -5.54 -1.99 0.24
N GLY A 36 -4.60 -2.47 -0.55
CA GLY A 36 -3.25 -1.91 -0.65
C GLY A 36 -3.19 -0.77 -1.67
N SER A 37 -2.06 -0.09 -1.68
CA SER A 37 -1.71 0.97 -2.63
C SER A 37 -0.46 0.60 -3.40
N ARG A 38 -0.52 0.69 -4.73
CA ARG A 38 0.64 0.42 -5.58
C ARG A 38 1.56 1.64 -5.63
N LYS A 39 2.80 1.47 -5.19
CA LYS A 39 3.86 2.48 -5.31
C LYS A 39 4.31 2.60 -6.77
N ARG A 40 4.99 3.71 -7.09
CA ARG A 40 5.59 3.94 -8.42
C ARG A 40 6.62 2.87 -8.80
N SER A 41 7.28 2.27 -7.81
CA SER A 41 8.24 1.16 -8.00
C SER A 41 7.59 -0.17 -8.36
N GLY A 42 6.25 -0.28 -8.28
CA GLY A 42 5.52 -1.53 -8.48
C GLY A 42 5.29 -2.34 -7.20
N GLU A 43 5.91 -1.96 -6.08
CA GLU A 43 5.65 -2.53 -4.75
C GLU A 43 4.23 -2.22 -4.27
N ILE A 44 3.63 -3.12 -3.51
CA ILE A 44 2.30 -2.96 -2.91
C ILE A 44 2.46 -2.67 -1.43
N ASP A 45 2.06 -1.48 -1.01
CA ASP A 45 1.93 -1.14 0.41
C ASP A 45 0.54 -1.54 0.90
N THR A 46 0.48 -2.50 1.82
CA THR A 46 -0.77 -3.00 2.39
C THR A 46 -1.11 -2.38 3.75
N GLY A 47 -0.15 -1.71 4.40
CA GLY A 47 -0.26 -1.26 5.79
C GLY A 47 -0.39 -2.38 6.83
N PHE A 48 -0.36 -3.65 6.44
CA PHE A 48 -0.48 -4.79 7.34
C PHE A 48 0.85 -5.04 8.06
N LYS A 49 0.84 -4.95 9.40
CA LYS A 49 2.06 -5.04 10.22
C LYS A 49 2.14 -6.30 11.09
N ARG A 50 1.00 -6.84 11.51
CA ARG A 50 0.94 -7.96 12.47
C ARG A 50 -0.39 -8.69 12.35
N CYS A 51 -0.34 -10.01 12.48
CA CYS A 51 -1.50 -10.88 12.61
C CYS A 51 -2.03 -10.87 14.05
N LEU A 52 -3.26 -11.36 14.24
CA LEU A 52 -3.90 -11.50 15.55
C LEU A 52 -3.22 -12.56 16.45
N CYS A 53 -2.43 -13.46 15.87
CA CYS A 53 -1.61 -14.43 16.62
C CYS A 53 -0.24 -13.87 17.04
N ASP A 54 -0.05 -12.55 17.00
CA ASP A 54 1.19 -11.81 17.27
C ASP A 54 2.35 -12.05 16.29
N ASN A 55 2.18 -12.91 15.28
CA ASN A 55 3.14 -13.02 14.19
C ASN A 55 3.20 -11.71 13.38
N ASP A 56 4.39 -11.18 13.13
CA ASP A 56 4.68 -9.91 12.43
C ASP A 56 5.50 -10.10 11.14
N ARG A 57 5.75 -11.37 10.76
CA ARG A 57 6.54 -11.79 9.59
C ARG A 57 5.84 -12.94 8.87
N ASP A 58 6.45 -13.50 7.84
CA ASP A 58 5.96 -14.75 7.21
C ASP A 58 4.48 -14.71 6.77
N PHE A 59 4.14 -13.71 5.95
CA PHE A 59 2.83 -13.60 5.31
C PHE A 59 2.92 -13.93 3.83
N ASP A 60 1.96 -14.70 3.34
CA ASP A 60 1.74 -14.84 1.89
C ASP A 60 0.79 -13.72 1.45
N ILE A 61 1.21 -12.89 0.50
CA ILE A 61 0.45 -11.74 0.00
C ILE A 61 0.22 -11.91 -1.49
N GLU A 62 -1.05 -11.96 -1.90
CA GLU A 62 -1.49 -12.15 -3.28
C GLU A 62 -2.42 -11.01 -3.70
N THR A 63 -2.30 -10.55 -4.95
CA THR A 63 -3.24 -9.58 -5.52
C THR A 63 -4.52 -10.29 -5.98
N ILE A 64 -5.66 -9.67 -5.70
CA ILE A 64 -6.95 -10.12 -6.21
C ILE A 64 -7.36 -9.15 -7.31
N ASP A 65 -7.41 -9.65 -8.55
CA ASP A 65 -7.88 -8.92 -9.73
C ASP A 65 -9.41 -8.84 -9.80
#